data_AF-A0A515KIS8-F1
#
_entry.id   AF-A0A515KIS8-F1
#
_cell.length_a   1.000
_cell.length_b   1.000
_cell.length_c   1.000
_cell.angle_alpha   90.00
_cell.angle_beta   90.00
_cell.angle_gamma   90.00
#
_symmetry.space_group_name_H-M   'P 1'
#
loop_
_entity.id
_entity.type
_entity.pdbx_description
1 polymer ?
#
loop_
_entity_poly.entity_id
_entity_poly.type
_entity_poly.pdbx_seq_one_letter_code
_entity_poly.pdbx_strand_id
1 'polypeptide(L)'
;MTRLYALFPLVAAAIVMASPARADRCDDLARQLKDQVDGLSIGRSAANVIYLAHPAAKQVRLGCAGRNVSNEFYAAADSRKPSPAFINMIASGAAIVFTIPKPDTLKGAQRCFGRLGLLRGEDVKLRFRRLDIRCTRSKTSTSIAISRGTDG
;
A
#
# COMPACT_ATOMS: atom_id res chain seq x y z
N MET A 1 -64.40 -12.50 -26.59
CA MET A 1 -63.44 -11.39 -26.84
C MET A 1 -62.29 -11.54 -25.85
N THR A 2 -61.17 -12.07 -26.33
CA THR A 2 -59.96 -12.40 -25.56
C THR A 2 -58.97 -11.26 -25.67
N ARG A 3 -58.53 -10.63 -24.58
CA ARG A 3 -57.21 -9.96 -24.49
C ARG A 3 -56.68 -9.99 -23.05
N LEU A 4 -55.68 -10.84 -22.87
CA LEU A 4 -54.67 -10.87 -21.82
C LEU A 4 -53.93 -9.52 -21.75
N TYR A 5 -53.64 -9.03 -20.54
CA TYR A 5 -52.47 -8.18 -20.30
C TYR A 5 -51.77 -8.66 -19.03
N ALA A 6 -50.66 -9.35 -19.26
CA ALA A 6 -49.71 -9.75 -18.24
C ALA A 6 -48.98 -8.51 -17.72
N LEU A 7 -49.09 -8.25 -16.42
CA LEU A 7 -48.28 -7.25 -15.72
C LEU A 7 -46.93 -7.88 -15.36
N PHE A 8 -45.91 -7.57 -16.17
CA PHE A 8 -44.51 -7.90 -15.93
C PHE A 8 -43.92 -6.91 -14.91
N PRO A 9 -43.26 -7.35 -13.81
CA PRO A 9 -42.62 -6.43 -12.89
C PRO A 9 -41.29 -5.94 -13.47
N LEU A 10 -41.14 -4.62 -13.61
CA LEU A 10 -39.89 -3.94 -13.94
C LEU A 10 -38.93 -4.00 -12.73
N VAL A 11 -38.01 -4.97 -12.74
CA VAL A 11 -36.86 -4.99 -11.83
C VAL A 11 -35.77 -4.11 -12.43
N ALA A 12 -35.64 -2.87 -11.95
CA ALA A 12 -34.54 -1.97 -12.28
C ALA A 12 -33.27 -2.41 -11.54
N ALA A 13 -32.42 -3.22 -12.20
CA ALA A 13 -31.09 -3.54 -11.71
C ALA A 13 -30.18 -2.31 -11.86
N ALA A 14 -29.99 -1.56 -10.77
CA ALA A 14 -28.98 -0.51 -10.69
C ALA A 14 -27.58 -1.14 -10.65
N ILE A 15 -26.93 -1.22 -11.81
CA ILE A 15 -25.55 -1.66 -11.95
C ILE A 15 -24.65 -0.56 -11.39
N VAL A 16 -24.19 -0.71 -10.15
CA VAL A 16 -23.15 0.18 -9.59
C VAL A 16 -21.84 -0.15 -10.30
N MET A 17 -21.56 0.54 -11.41
CA MET A 17 -20.27 0.40 -12.09
C MET A 17 -19.15 0.84 -11.14
N ALA A 18 -18.26 -0.11 -10.82
CA ALA A 18 -16.99 0.17 -10.18
C ALA A 18 -16.18 1.15 -11.05
N SER A 19 -15.61 2.18 -10.45
CA SER A 19 -15.02 3.32 -11.15
C SER A 19 -13.66 2.95 -11.80
N PRO A 20 -13.53 2.94 -13.15
CA PRO A 20 -12.27 2.61 -13.83
C PRO A 20 -11.13 3.57 -13.48
N ALA A 21 -11.44 4.87 -13.31
CA ALA A 21 -10.47 5.92 -12.99
C ALA A 21 -9.66 5.74 -11.70
N ARG A 22 -10.03 4.80 -10.81
CA ARG A 22 -9.21 4.46 -9.62
C ARG A 22 -8.19 3.38 -9.91
N ALA A 23 -8.55 2.39 -10.72
CA ALA A 23 -7.64 1.35 -11.15
C ALA A 23 -6.50 1.98 -11.96
N ASP A 24 -6.84 2.87 -12.90
CA ASP A 24 -5.87 3.57 -13.75
C ASP A 24 -4.82 4.32 -12.92
N ARG A 25 -5.23 5.09 -11.91
CA ARG A 25 -4.29 5.83 -11.06
C ARG A 25 -3.39 4.95 -10.21
N CYS A 26 -3.88 3.79 -9.79
CA CYS A 26 -3.05 2.86 -9.01
C CYS A 26 -2.05 2.13 -9.90
N ASP A 27 -2.49 1.73 -11.10
CA ASP A 27 -1.62 1.13 -12.10
C ASP A 27 -0.55 2.13 -12.57
N ASP A 28 -0.88 3.41 -12.71
CA ASP A 28 0.09 4.48 -13.00
C ASP A 28 1.12 4.63 -11.88
N LEU A 29 0.70 4.60 -10.61
CA LEU A 29 1.62 4.61 -9.47
C LEU A 29 2.52 3.38 -9.46
N ALA A 30 1.98 2.19 -9.77
CA ALA A 30 2.77 0.98 -9.87
C ALA A 30 3.82 1.06 -11.00
N ARG A 31 3.47 1.68 -12.14
CA ARG A 31 4.41 1.95 -13.24
C ARG A 31 5.50 2.94 -12.81
N GLN A 32 5.13 4.06 -12.20
CA GLN A 32 6.10 5.03 -11.67
C GLN A 32 7.07 4.39 -10.67
N LEU A 33 6.54 3.53 -9.78
CA LEU A 33 7.34 2.77 -8.83
C LEU A 33 8.33 1.86 -9.56
N LYS A 34 7.88 1.08 -10.55
CA LYS A 34 8.74 0.21 -11.36
C LYS A 34 9.85 0.99 -12.06
N ASP A 35 9.54 2.18 -12.58
CA ASP A 35 10.48 2.95 -13.40
C ASP A 35 11.50 3.74 -12.57
N GLN A 36 11.16 4.11 -11.33
CA GLN A 36 11.98 4.99 -10.48
C GLN A 36 12.59 4.29 -9.25
N VAL A 37 12.15 3.09 -8.91
CA VAL A 37 12.72 2.30 -7.81
C VAL A 37 13.52 1.15 -8.39
N ASP A 38 14.84 1.23 -8.24
CA ASP A 38 15.77 0.21 -8.74
C ASP A 38 15.37 -1.19 -8.28
N GLY A 39 15.35 -2.14 -9.22
CA GLY A 39 15.05 -3.55 -8.94
C GLY A 39 13.60 -3.86 -8.59
N LEU A 40 12.69 -2.87 -8.68
CA LEU A 40 11.26 -3.08 -8.46
C LEU A 40 10.56 -3.53 -9.76
N SER A 41 9.67 -4.50 -9.63
CA SER A 41 8.86 -5.01 -10.74
C SER A 41 7.40 -5.16 -10.33
N ILE A 42 6.50 -5.05 -11.30
CA ILE A 42 5.06 -5.22 -11.09
C ILE A 42 4.75 -6.71 -11.23
N GLY A 43 4.07 -7.26 -10.23
CA GLY A 43 3.57 -8.62 -10.22
C GLY A 43 2.08 -8.67 -10.51
N ARG A 44 1.34 -9.43 -9.69
CA ARG A 44 -0.11 -9.61 -9.83
C ARG A 44 -0.88 -8.45 -9.17
N SER A 45 -2.03 -8.11 -9.74
CA SER A 45 -3.01 -7.21 -9.11
C SER A 45 -4.24 -7.99 -8.67
N ALA A 46 -4.72 -7.74 -7.44
CA ALA A 46 -5.93 -8.35 -6.89
C ALA A 46 -6.53 -7.47 -5.77
N ALA A 47 -7.86 -7.36 -5.73
CA ALA A 47 -8.61 -6.76 -4.61
C ALA A 47 -8.09 -5.39 -4.11
N ASN A 48 -7.89 -4.42 -5.02
CA ASN A 48 -7.32 -3.09 -4.74
C ASN A 48 -5.88 -3.10 -4.21
N VAL A 49 -5.12 -4.15 -4.51
CA VAL A 49 -3.71 -4.27 -4.16
C VAL A 49 -2.93 -4.69 -5.40
N ILE A 50 -1.83 -3.99 -5.67
CA ILE A 50 -0.85 -4.37 -6.68
C ILE A 50 0.35 -4.95 -5.95
N TYR A 51 0.63 -6.23 -6.18
CA TYR A 51 1.82 -6.88 -5.64
C TYR A 51 3.03 -6.50 -6.49
N LEU A 52 4.11 -6.14 -5.82
CA LEU A 52 5.37 -5.74 -6.42
C LEU A 52 6.46 -6.70 -5.94
N ALA A 53 7.52 -6.87 -6.72
CA ALA A 53 8.66 -7.71 -6.37
C ALA A 53 9.95 -6.90 -6.39
N HIS A 54 10.82 -7.14 -5.41
CA HIS A 54 12.12 -6.48 -5.28
C HIS A 54 13.10 -7.42 -4.55
N PRO A 55 14.38 -7.52 -4.96
CA PRO A 55 15.33 -8.50 -4.43
C PRO A 55 15.62 -8.32 -2.93
N ALA A 56 15.54 -7.10 -2.41
CA ALA A 56 15.75 -6.82 -0.98
C ALA A 56 14.50 -7.07 -0.09
N ALA A 57 13.37 -7.49 -0.67
CA ALA A 57 12.11 -7.63 0.06
C ALA A 57 11.49 -9.02 -0.16
N LYS A 58 10.92 -9.59 0.90
CA LYS A 58 10.11 -10.81 0.83
C LYS A 58 8.75 -10.52 0.17
N GLN A 59 8.20 -9.35 0.45
CA GLN A 59 6.92 -8.93 -0.08
C GLN A 59 6.92 -7.42 -0.23
N VAL A 60 6.38 -6.93 -1.35
CA VAL A 60 6.06 -5.52 -1.54
C VAL A 60 4.65 -5.45 -2.13
N ARG A 61 3.84 -4.49 -1.67
CA ARG A 61 2.53 -4.25 -2.25
C ARG A 61 2.13 -2.78 -2.14
N LEU A 62 1.42 -2.32 -3.15
CA LEU A 62 0.74 -1.04 -3.19
C LEU A 62 -0.75 -1.29 -2.96
N GLY A 63 -1.28 -0.87 -1.82
CA GLY A 63 -2.71 -0.75 -1.57
C GLY A 63 -3.25 0.50 -2.27
N CYS A 64 -4.21 0.29 -3.17
CA CYS A 64 -4.85 1.32 -3.96
C CYS A 64 -5.96 2.01 -3.16
N ALA A 65 -6.01 3.35 -3.24
CA ALA A 65 -7.04 4.14 -2.62
C ALA A 65 -8.45 3.77 -3.12
N GLY A 66 -9.39 3.67 -2.17
CA GLY A 66 -10.80 3.37 -2.41
C GLY A 66 -11.69 4.60 -2.29
N ARG A 67 -12.99 4.39 -2.04
CA ARG A 67 -13.93 5.49 -1.74
C ARG A 67 -13.59 6.22 -0.43
N ASN A 68 -13.10 5.48 0.58
CA ASN A 68 -12.85 5.98 1.94
C ASN A 68 -11.45 5.60 2.48
N VAL A 69 -10.54 5.16 1.61
CA VAL A 69 -9.25 4.58 2.03
C VAL A 69 -8.13 5.25 1.22
N SER A 70 -7.07 5.68 1.90
CA SER A 70 -5.87 6.26 1.27
C SER A 70 -4.95 5.18 0.71
N ASN A 71 -4.01 5.56 -0.17
CA ASN A 71 -2.99 4.63 -0.65
C ASN A 71 -2.16 4.09 0.54
N GLU A 72 -1.76 2.83 0.46
CA GLU A 72 -0.85 2.18 1.40
C GLU A 72 0.35 1.62 0.64
N PHE A 73 1.57 1.93 1.09
CA PHE A 73 2.77 1.26 0.64
C PHE A 73 3.23 0.30 1.73
N TYR A 74 3.28 -1.00 1.42
CA TYR A 74 3.68 -2.04 2.35
C TYR A 74 4.89 -2.81 1.83
N ALA A 75 5.81 -3.10 2.73
CA ALA A 75 6.94 -3.98 2.45
C ALA A 75 7.29 -4.86 3.65
N ALA A 76 7.76 -6.08 3.38
CA ALA A 76 8.27 -7.00 4.38
C ALA A 76 9.63 -7.56 3.95
N ALA A 77 10.52 -7.76 4.92
CA ALA A 77 11.80 -8.42 4.75
C ALA A 77 11.81 -9.74 5.53
N ASP A 78 12.55 -10.74 5.03
CA ASP A 78 12.73 -12.04 5.71
C ASP A 78 13.86 -12.00 6.76
N SER A 79 14.03 -10.85 7.40
CA SER A 79 15.00 -10.65 8.46
C SER A 79 14.38 -9.82 9.59
N ARG A 80 14.77 -10.11 10.84
CA ARG A 80 14.35 -9.29 12.00
C ARG A 80 14.91 -7.88 11.95
N LYS A 81 16.13 -7.74 11.43
CA LYS A 81 16.80 -6.46 11.22
C LYS A 81 16.80 -6.17 9.72
N PRO A 82 16.09 -5.13 9.26
CA PRO A 82 16.03 -4.80 7.85
C PRO A 82 17.39 -4.34 7.33
N SER A 83 17.71 -4.72 6.08
CA SER A 83 18.95 -4.27 5.42
C SER A 83 18.85 -2.81 4.98
N PRO A 84 19.98 -2.10 4.79
CA PRO A 84 19.97 -0.75 4.22
C PRO A 84 19.30 -0.68 2.84
N ALA A 85 19.49 -1.71 2.00
CA ALA A 85 18.86 -1.80 0.68
C ALA A 85 17.32 -1.86 0.79
N PHE A 86 16.80 -2.66 1.72
CA PHE A 86 15.35 -2.73 1.98
C PHE A 86 14.80 -1.39 2.46
N ILE A 87 15.49 -0.72 3.39
CA ILE A 87 15.07 0.59 3.89
C ILE A 87 15.10 1.66 2.79
N ASN A 88 16.13 1.65 1.92
CA ASN A 88 16.23 2.58 0.79
C ASN A 88 15.14 2.35 -0.26
N MET A 89 14.77 1.10 -0.52
CA MET A 89 13.63 0.76 -1.38
C MET A 89 12.34 1.33 -0.79
N ILE A 90 12.09 1.11 0.51
CA ILE A 90 10.92 1.67 1.20
C ILE A 90 10.89 3.20 1.10
N ALA A 91 12.02 3.85 1.36
CA ALA A 91 12.11 5.30 1.30
C ALA A 91 11.78 5.83 -0.10
N SER A 92 12.31 5.20 -1.15
CA SER A 92 12.05 5.58 -2.54
C SER A 92 10.58 5.33 -2.92
N GLY A 93 10.04 4.15 -2.59
CA GLY A 93 8.65 3.81 -2.89
C GLY A 93 7.65 4.73 -2.18
N ALA A 94 7.85 4.98 -0.89
CA ALA A 94 7.01 5.90 -0.14
C ALA A 94 7.13 7.35 -0.62
N ALA A 95 8.32 7.76 -1.08
CA ALA A 95 8.52 9.10 -1.61
C ALA A 95 7.67 9.35 -2.87
N ILE A 96 7.61 8.36 -3.76
CA ILE A 96 6.79 8.41 -4.98
C ILE A 96 5.30 8.37 -4.64
N VAL A 97 4.85 7.35 -3.90
CA VAL A 97 3.42 7.12 -3.60
C VAL A 97 2.77 8.28 -2.86
N PHE A 98 3.50 8.91 -1.94
CA PHE A 98 2.96 9.98 -1.10
C PHE A 98 3.43 11.37 -1.50
N THR A 99 4.31 11.48 -2.50
CA THR A 99 4.92 12.74 -2.95
C THR A 99 5.61 13.47 -1.78
N ILE A 100 6.50 12.75 -1.10
CA ILE A 100 7.26 13.24 0.07
C ILE A 100 8.76 13.09 -0.24
N PRO A 101 9.62 14.03 0.20
CA PRO A 101 11.06 13.90 -0.02
C PRO A 101 11.62 12.58 0.52
N LYS A 102 12.45 11.89 -0.28
CA LYS A 102 13.11 10.63 0.08
C LYS A 102 13.89 10.68 1.41
N PRO A 103 14.60 11.77 1.78
CA PRO A 103 15.25 11.85 3.10
C PRO A 103 14.26 11.80 4.27
N ASP A 104 13.05 12.34 4.10
CA ASP A 104 12.02 12.33 5.13
C ASP A 104 11.39 10.94 5.27
N THR A 105 11.09 10.25 4.16
CA THR A 105 10.59 8.88 4.20
C THR A 105 11.63 7.90 4.75
N LEU A 106 12.91 8.10 4.42
CA LEU A 106 14.04 7.36 4.97
C LEU A 106 14.13 7.51 6.50
N LYS A 107 14.10 8.75 6.99
CA LYS A 107 14.14 9.04 8.44
C LYS A 107 12.94 8.46 9.18
N GLY A 108 11.75 8.53 8.57
CA GLY A 108 10.53 7.91 9.09
C GLY A 108 10.67 6.39 9.24
N ALA A 109 11.11 5.70 8.18
CA ALA A 109 11.32 4.25 8.19
C ALA A 109 12.39 3.82 9.21
N GLN A 110 13.53 4.52 9.25
CA GLN A 110 14.60 4.24 10.22
C GLN A 110 14.14 4.42 11.67
N ARG A 111 13.40 5.49 11.97
CA ARG A 111 12.84 5.71 13.32
C ARG A 111 11.84 4.62 13.70
N CYS A 112 11.08 4.14 12.74
CA CYS A 112 10.10 3.09 12.96
C CYS A 112 10.77 1.77 13.32
N PHE A 113 11.71 1.30 12.50
CA PHE A 113 12.44 0.07 12.79
C PHE A 113 13.34 0.19 14.02
N GLY A 114 13.98 1.35 14.24
CA GLY A 114 14.82 1.59 15.41
C GLY A 114 14.07 1.61 16.74
N ARG A 115 12.74 1.74 16.71
CA ARG A 115 11.88 1.64 17.90
C ARG A 115 11.40 0.21 18.19
N LEU A 116 11.53 -0.72 17.24
CA LEU A 116 11.19 -2.13 17.47
C LEU A 116 12.21 -2.76 18.42
N GLY A 117 11.74 -3.51 19.41
CA GLY A 117 12.65 -4.11 20.37
C GLY A 117 12.03 -4.41 21.72
N LEU A 118 12.88 -4.91 22.60
CA LEU A 118 12.50 -5.45 23.90
C LEU A 118 11.69 -4.48 24.77
N LEU A 119 11.94 -3.17 24.65
CA LEU A 119 11.33 -2.15 25.51
C LEU A 119 10.03 -1.54 24.96
N ARG A 120 9.76 -1.66 23.65
CA ARG A 120 8.58 -1.04 23.00
C ARG A 120 7.71 -2.04 22.24
N GLY A 121 8.02 -3.33 22.37
CA GLY A 121 7.31 -4.41 21.73
C GLY A 121 7.68 -4.62 20.27
N GLU A 122 6.87 -5.45 19.63
CA GLU A 122 7.05 -5.91 18.24
C GLU A 122 6.12 -5.18 17.26
N ASP A 123 5.32 -4.21 17.72
CA ASP A 123 4.44 -3.38 16.89
C ASP A 123 4.61 -1.91 17.30
N VAL A 124 5.10 -1.10 16.37
CA VAL A 124 5.34 0.32 16.56
C VAL A 124 4.51 1.09 15.56
N LYS A 125 3.65 1.96 16.08
CA LYS A 125 2.93 2.98 15.30
C LYS A 125 3.58 4.33 15.55
N LEU A 126 3.88 5.05 14.48
CA LEU A 126 4.35 6.41 14.58
C LEU A 126 3.76 7.25 13.45
N ARG A 127 3.48 8.51 13.78
CA ARG A 127 3.17 9.53 12.79
C ARG A 127 4.44 10.33 12.51
N PHE A 128 4.82 10.43 11.24
CA PHE A 128 5.98 11.21 10.80
C PHE A 128 5.56 12.11 9.66
N ARG A 129 5.63 13.43 9.88
CA ARG A 129 5.05 14.44 8.97
C ARG A 129 3.55 14.17 8.75
N ARG A 130 3.16 13.81 7.53
CA ARG A 130 1.78 13.48 7.11
C ARG A 130 1.56 11.98 6.86
N LEU A 131 2.54 11.14 7.25
CA LEU A 131 2.49 9.70 7.10
C LEU A 131 2.20 9.03 8.42
N ASP A 132 1.30 8.06 8.38
CA ASP A 132 1.20 7.05 9.42
C ASP A 132 2.07 5.86 9.01
N ILE A 133 3.02 5.54 9.87
CA ILE A 133 4.01 4.50 9.66
C ILE A 133 3.84 3.48 10.76
N ARG A 134 3.52 2.25 10.38
CA ARG A 134 3.45 1.10 11.29
C ARG A 134 4.52 0.11 10.91
N CYS A 135 5.41 -0.22 11.84
CA CYS A 135 6.34 -1.31 11.67
C CYS A 135 6.03 -2.43 12.63
N THR A 136 6.18 -3.65 12.16
CA THR A 136 6.07 -4.83 12.99
C THR A 136 7.30 -5.71 12.84
N ARG A 137 7.58 -6.48 13.89
CA ARG A 137 8.64 -7.48 13.90
C ARG A 137 8.04 -8.81 14.33
N SER A 138 8.56 -9.89 13.75
CA SER A 138 8.26 -11.25 14.15
C SER A 138 9.55 -11.94 14.58
N LYS A 139 9.49 -13.26 14.80
CA LYS A 139 10.69 -14.06 15.10
C LYS A 139 11.72 -14.04 13.97
N THR A 140 11.29 -13.92 12.71
CA THR A 140 12.19 -14.04 11.54
C THR A 140 12.05 -12.89 10.55
N SER A 141 10.98 -12.12 10.60
CA SER A 141 10.68 -11.07 9.62
C SER A 141 10.43 -9.72 10.27
N THR A 142 10.49 -8.68 9.45
CA THR A 142 9.98 -7.35 9.80
C THR A 142 9.15 -6.83 8.64
N SER A 143 8.17 -5.98 8.95
CA SER A 143 7.38 -5.32 7.92
C SER A 143 7.09 -3.88 8.29
N ILE A 144 6.75 -3.10 7.28
CA ILE A 144 6.34 -1.71 7.39
C ILE A 144 5.14 -1.47 6.49
N ALA A 145 4.14 -0.79 7.04
CA ALA A 145 3.03 -0.20 6.31
C ALA A 145 3.13 1.32 6.45
N ILE A 146 3.09 2.01 5.32
CA ILE A 146 3.07 3.46 5.25
C ILE A 146 1.78 3.86 4.56
N SER A 147 0.99 4.72 5.20
CA SER A 147 -0.21 5.29 4.61
C SER A 147 -0.25 6.79 4.87
N ARG A 148 -1.12 7.49 4.15
CA ARG A 148 -1.48 8.85 4.54
C ARG A 148 -2.49 8.76 5.67
N GLY A 149 -2.24 9.49 6.75
CA GLY A 149 -3.21 9.57 7.83
C GLY A 149 -4.53 10.12 7.32
N THR A 150 -5.60 9.37 7.54
CA THR A 150 -6.94 9.92 7.53
C THR A 150 -7.07 10.70 8.82
N ASP A 151 -7.09 12.02 8.73
CA ASP A 151 -7.65 12.83 9.81
C ASP A 151 -9.14 12.42 9.88
N GLY A 152 -9.44 11.44 10.73
CA GLY A 152 -10.78 10.98 11.06
C GLY A 152 -11.21 11.61 12.36
#